data_AF-A0A9E6C3B5-F1
#
_entry.id   AF-A0A9E6C3B5-F1
#
_cell.length_a   1.000
_cell.length_b   1.000
_cell.length_c   1.000
_cell.angle_alpha   90.00
_cell.angle_beta   90.00
_cell.angle_gamma   90.00
#
_symmetry.space_group_name_H-M   'P 1'
#
loop_
_entity.id
_entity.type
_entity.pdbx_description
1 polymer ?
#
loop_
_entity_poly.entity_id
_entity_poly.type
_entity_poly.pdbx_seq_one_letter_code
_entity_poly.pdbx_strand_id
1 'polypeptide(L)' 'MSPAELADYLRVPIATIDAWRHRRQGPPGFRAGRHLRYRLADVER' A
#
# COMPACT_ATOMS: atom_id res chain seq x y z
N MET A 1 -4.72 2.62 6.42
CA MET A 1 -3.68 3.39 5.72
C MET A 1 -4.02 3.53 4.25
N SER A 2 -3.93 4.72 3.66
CA SER A 2 -4.05 4.97 2.22
C SER A 2 -2.75 4.61 1.49
N PRO A 3 -2.73 4.53 0.15
CA PRO A 3 -1.49 4.30 -0.60
C PRO A 3 -0.45 5.41 -0.41
N ALA A 4 -0.90 6.67 -0.24
CA ALA A 4 -0.02 7.79 0.05
C ALA A 4 0.58 7.70 1.45
N GLU A 5 -0.24 7.41 2.46
CA GLU A 5 0.23 7.18 3.83
C GLU A 5 1.22 6.00 3.90
N LEU A 6 1.00 4.94 3.11
CA LEU A 6 1.93 3.80 3.02
C LEU A 6 3.26 4.19 2.38
N ALA A 7 3.21 4.99 1.31
CA ALA A 7 4.40 5.50 0.64
C ALA A 7 5.25 6.35 1.60
N ASP A 8 4.61 7.25 2.34
CA ASP A 8 5.27 8.09 3.35
C ASP A 8 5.84 7.24 4.50
N TYR A 9 5.08 6.26 4.98
CA TYR A 9 5.49 5.35 6.06
C TYR A 9 6.73 4.51 5.66
N LEU A 10 6.71 3.92 4.47
CA LEU A 10 7.81 3.10 3.96
C LEU A 10 8.96 3.94 3.37
N ARG A 11 8.81 5.26 3.31
CA ARG A 11 9.78 6.19 2.70
C ARG A 11 10.09 5.84 1.24
N VAL A 12 9.09 5.35 0.51
CA VAL A 12 9.18 5.03 -0.93
C VAL A 12 8.25 5.93 -1.74
N PRO A 13 8.56 6.19 -3.03
CA PRO A 13 7.63 6.91 -3.89
C PRO A 13 6.29 6.18 -4.04
N ILE A 14 5.17 6.91 -4.16
CA ILE A 14 3.84 6.31 -4.36
C ILE A 14 3.76 5.44 -5.62
N ALA A 15 4.54 5.78 -6.66
CA ALA A 15 4.68 4.96 -7.86
C ALA A 15 5.18 3.53 -7.57
N THR A 16 5.95 3.34 -6.50
CA THR A 16 6.40 2.02 -6.03
C THR A 16 5.22 1.20 -5.54
N ILE A 17 4.29 1.82 -4.80
CA ILE A 17 3.07 1.18 -4.30
C ILE A 17 2.18 0.77 -5.47
N ASP A 18 2.06 1.61 -6.49
CA ASP A 18 1.33 1.28 -7.72
C ASP A 18 2.00 0.14 -8.51
N ALA A 19 3.34 0.15 -8.61
CA ALA A 19 4.11 -0.91 -9.26
C ALA A 19 3.95 -2.25 -8.54
N TRP A 20 3.98 -2.25 -7.21
CA TRP A 20 3.69 -3.41 -6.37
C TRP A 20 2.30 -3.96 -6.62
N ARG A 21 1.28 -3.10 -6.66
CA ARG A 21 -0.08 -3.49 -6.98
C ARG A 21 -0.18 -4.13 -8.36
N HIS A 22 0.45 -3.55 -9.37
CA HIS A 22 0.47 -4.11 -10.73
C HIS A 22 1.15 -5.48 -10.78
N ARG A 23 2.26 -5.64 -10.04
CA ARG A 23 3.05 -6.87 -10.00
C ARG A 23 2.57 -7.89 -8.97
N ARG A 24 1.51 -7.59 -8.21
CA ARG A 24 1.01 -8.38 -7.06
C ARG A 24 2.09 -8.68 -6.03
N GLN A 25 2.95 -7.70 -5.76
CA GLN A 25 4.01 -7.75 -4.77
C GLN A 25 3.72 -6.76 -3.62
N GLY A 26 4.40 -6.90 -2.49
CA GLY A 26 4.30 -5.98 -1.35
C GLY A 26 3.14 -6.28 -0.39
N PRO A 27 2.84 -5.33 0.53
CA PRO A 27 1.82 -5.51 1.54
C PRO A 27 0.42 -5.75 0.94
N PRO A 28 -0.39 -6.67 1.50
CA PRO A 28 -1.73 -6.93 1.00
C PRO A 28 -2.63 -5.70 1.17
N GLY A 29 -2.99 -5.08 0.05
CA GLY A 29 -3.99 -4.02 -0.02
C GLY A 29 -5.39 -4.60 -0.21
N PHE A 30 -6.40 -4.02 0.46
CA PHE A 30 -7.80 -4.39 0.30
C PHE A 30 -8.64 -3.18 -0.17
N ARG A 31 -9.74 -3.46 -0.87
CA ARG A 31 -10.67 -2.40 -1.29
C ARG A 31 -11.61 -2.06 -0.14
N ALA A 32 -11.57 -0.82 0.32
CA ALA A 32 -12.55 -0.23 1.21
C ALA A 32 -13.47 0.69 0.38
N GLY A 33 -14.50 0.11 -0.22
CA GLY A 33 -15.32 0.79 -1.22
C GLY A 33 -14.48 1.19 -2.44
N ARG A 34 -14.48 2.47 -2.79
CA ARG A 34 -13.68 3.03 -3.91
C ARG A 34 -12.19 3.18 -3.57
N HIS A 35 -11.81 3.16 -2.29
CA HIS A 35 -10.45 3.46 -1.88
C HIS A 35 -9.66 2.18 -1.61
N LEU A 36 -8.43 2.12 -2.11
CA LEU A 36 -7.46 1.11 -1.70
C LEU A 36 -6.95 1.46 -0.31
N ARG A 37 -6.93 0.48 0.60
CA ARG A 37 -6.42 0.64 1.95
C ARG A 37 -5.47 -0.51 2.29
N TYR A 38 -4.52 -0.21 3.16
CA TYR A 38 -3.58 -1.16 3.75
C TYR A 38 -3.79 -1.19 5.26
N ARG A 39 -3.70 -2.38 5.85
CA ARG A 39 -3.68 -2.53 7.31
C ARG A 39 -2.26 -2.35 7.79
N LEU A 40 -2.08 -1.68 8.92
CA LEU A 40 -0.76 -1.45 9.49
C LEU A 40 -0.06 -2.77 9.87
N ALA A 41 -0.82 -3.71 10.47
CA ALA A 41 -0.32 -5.04 10.83
C ALA A 41 0.23 -5.86 9.64
N ASP A 42 -0.24 -5.57 8.42
CA ASP A 42 0.22 -6.26 7.21
C ASP A 42 1.51 -5.61 6.62
N VAL A 43 1.89 -4.44 7.13
CA VAL A 43 3.07 -3.65 6.69
C VAL A 43 4.23 -3.79 7.66
N GLU A 44 3.96 -4.00 8.96
CA GLU A 44 4.97 -4.08 10.03
C GLU A 44 5.61 -5.48 10.22
N ARG A 45 5.46 -6.40 9.26
CA ARG A 45 5.97 -7.78 9.39
C ARG A 45 7.36 -7.98 8.81
#